data_AF-A0A7V2V7B2-F1
#
_entry.id   AF-A0A7V2V7B2-F1
#
_cell.length_a   1.000
_cell.length_b   1.000
_cell.length_c   1.000
_cell.angle_alpha   90.00
_cell.angle_beta   90.00
_cell.angle_gamma   90.00
#
_symmetry.space_group_name_H-M   'P 1'
#
loop_
_entity.id
_entity.type
_entity.pdbx_description
1 polymer ?
#
loop_
_entity_poly.entity_id
_entity_poly.type
_entity_poly.pdbx_seq_one_letter_code
_entity_poly.pdbx_strand_id
1 'polypeptide(L)'
;MQARHWTIQDIACYIILLPGTLGRGHSGNGGFKMGFSSFTRKSHKDKNATIVALLSVIVLLTMLMIPCGDAKACQGALAIISVDFNGKIGNGSSAYPVLSSDLKYVAYRSDASDLVLNDTNGKRDVFRRNMQTGEVERVSVSASFEQGDGDSDYQSISADGRYIAFQSVATNLVSGDSNGVRDIYRKDMITDAIVRCSTSLGGAQGNNTSSGPAISADGKN
;
A
#
# COMPACT_ATOMS: atom_id res chain seq x y z
N MET A 1 5.15 -44.98 26.34
CA MET A 1 5.40 -44.66 24.92
C MET A 1 4.28 -43.74 24.46
N GLN A 2 4.54 -42.44 24.33
CA GLN A 2 3.54 -41.42 24.02
C GLN A 2 3.28 -41.35 22.50
N ALA A 3 2.01 -41.40 22.10
CA ALA A 3 1.58 -41.16 20.73
C ALA A 3 1.62 -39.66 20.42
N ARG A 4 2.25 -39.29 19.31
CA ARG A 4 2.36 -37.89 18.85
C ARG A 4 1.03 -37.44 18.25
N HIS A 5 0.57 -36.25 18.65
CA HIS A 5 -0.54 -35.56 18.01
C HIS A 5 -0.09 -35.01 16.65
N TRP A 6 -0.85 -35.31 15.60
CA TRP A 6 -0.71 -34.72 14.27
C TRP A 6 -1.69 -33.55 14.15
N THR A 7 -1.29 -32.43 13.56
CA THR A 7 -2.15 -31.26 13.37
C THR A 7 -2.88 -31.34 12.03
N ILE A 8 -4.00 -30.61 11.92
CA ILE A 8 -4.91 -30.60 10.75
C ILE A 8 -4.21 -30.23 9.43
N GLN A 9 -3.02 -29.62 9.49
CA GLN A 9 -2.21 -29.26 8.32
C GLN A 9 -1.57 -30.46 7.61
N ASP A 10 -1.40 -31.60 8.27
CA ASP A 10 -0.70 -32.76 7.70
C ASP A 10 -1.59 -33.68 6.83
N ILE A 11 -2.91 -33.44 6.76
CA ILE A 11 -3.85 -34.26 5.97
C ILE A 11 -4.14 -33.68 4.58
N ALA A 12 -3.76 -32.42 4.31
CA ALA A 12 -4.13 -31.73 3.08
C ALA A 12 -3.36 -32.18 1.81
N CYS A 13 -2.43 -33.13 1.91
CA CYS A 13 -1.56 -33.51 0.78
C CYS A 13 -1.93 -34.82 0.07
N TYR A 14 -3.12 -35.38 0.28
CA TYR A 14 -3.53 -36.57 -0.46
C TYR A 14 -4.91 -36.39 -1.06
N ILE A 15 -5.03 -36.77 -2.34
CA ILE A 15 -6.25 -36.86 -3.17
C ILE A 15 -6.48 -35.65 -4.10
N ILE A 16 -5.61 -35.51 -5.10
CA ILE A 16 -5.99 -35.02 -6.43
C ILE A 16 -5.52 -36.05 -7.46
N LEU A 17 -6.40 -36.94 -7.92
CA LEU A 17 -6.36 -37.59 -9.25
C LEU A 17 -7.79 -38.04 -9.63
N LEU A 18 -8.35 -37.44 -10.69
CA LEU A 18 -9.64 -37.72 -11.39
C LEU A 18 -9.51 -38.93 -12.36
N PRO A 19 -10.46 -39.30 -13.28
CA PRO A 19 -11.95 -39.18 -13.39
C PRO A 19 -12.67 -40.47 -13.94
N GLY A 20 -14.02 -40.44 -14.06
CA GLY A 20 -14.84 -41.22 -15.03
C GLY A 20 -15.71 -42.33 -14.42
N THR A 21 -16.96 -42.62 -14.80
CA THR A 21 -17.77 -42.34 -16.02
C THR A 21 -19.27 -42.47 -15.71
N LEU A 22 -20.08 -41.63 -16.37
CA LEU A 22 -21.56 -41.68 -16.47
C LEU A 22 -22.06 -42.90 -17.27
N GLY A 23 -23.27 -43.39 -16.97
CA GLY A 23 -23.93 -44.42 -17.80
C GLY A 23 -25.41 -44.73 -17.48
N ARG A 24 -26.31 -43.97 -18.13
CA ARG A 24 -27.68 -44.27 -18.65
C ARG A 24 -28.71 -45.09 -17.84
N GLY A 25 -29.88 -44.47 -17.63
CA GLY A 25 -31.13 -45.14 -17.27
C GLY A 25 -31.95 -45.66 -18.47
N HIS A 26 -33.03 -46.40 -18.16
CA HIS A 26 -34.12 -46.74 -19.08
C HIS A 26 -35.49 -46.89 -18.37
N SER A 27 -36.49 -46.39 -19.09
CA SER A 27 -37.94 -46.22 -18.91
C SER A 27 -38.80 -47.40 -18.38
N GLY A 28 -39.92 -47.08 -17.69
CA GLY A 28 -41.06 -47.98 -17.50
C GLY A 28 -42.24 -47.39 -16.68
N ASN A 29 -43.41 -47.27 -17.31
CA ASN A 29 -44.70 -46.74 -16.78
C ASN A 29 -45.35 -47.59 -15.66
N GLY A 30 -46.00 -46.92 -14.69
CA GLY A 30 -46.97 -47.56 -13.77
C GLY A 30 -47.49 -46.61 -12.69
N GLY A 31 -48.81 -46.44 -12.59
CA GLY A 31 -49.46 -45.48 -11.69
C GLY A 31 -49.62 -45.92 -10.22
N PHE A 32 -49.69 -44.89 -9.37
CA PHE A 32 -50.32 -44.79 -8.03
C PHE A 32 -49.82 -45.66 -6.86
N LYS A 33 -49.21 -45.00 -5.86
CA LYS A 33 -49.52 -45.10 -4.41
C LYS A 33 -48.63 -44.16 -3.59
N MET A 34 -49.23 -43.20 -2.87
CA MET A 34 -48.57 -42.58 -1.71
C MET A 34 -48.49 -43.64 -0.61
N GLY A 35 -47.27 -44.09 -0.31
CA GLY A 35 -46.97 -44.93 0.84
C GLY A 35 -45.92 -44.22 1.68
N PHE A 36 -46.31 -43.66 2.83
CA PHE A 36 -45.36 -43.36 3.90
C PHE A 36 -44.92 -44.69 4.51
N SER A 37 -43.91 -45.32 3.92
CA SER A 37 -43.28 -46.51 4.49
C SER A 37 -42.23 -46.08 5.52
N SER A 38 -42.61 -46.28 6.77
CA SER A 38 -41.81 -46.56 7.96
C SER A 38 -40.28 -46.56 7.78
N PHE A 39 -39.63 -45.74 8.61
CA PHE A 39 -38.20 -45.71 8.92
C PHE A 39 -37.67 -47.13 9.18
N THR A 40 -37.10 -47.78 8.17
CA THR A 40 -36.52 -49.12 8.30
C THR A 40 -35.00 -49.05 8.25
N ARG A 41 -34.42 -49.30 9.44
CA ARG A 41 -33.08 -49.85 9.72
C ARG A 41 -31.97 -49.45 8.72
N LYS A 42 -31.28 -48.34 9.00
CA LYS A 42 -30.00 -48.01 8.34
C LYS A 42 -29.03 -49.18 8.49
N SER A 43 -28.75 -49.84 7.37
CA SER A 43 -27.67 -50.81 7.26
C SER A 43 -26.36 -50.07 7.56
N HIS A 44 -25.42 -50.73 8.23
CA HIS A 44 -24.12 -50.15 8.62
C HIS A 44 -23.32 -49.59 7.42
N LYS A 45 -23.72 -49.91 6.19
CA LYS A 45 -23.19 -49.43 4.90
C LYS A 45 -23.60 -47.97 4.56
N ASP A 46 -24.70 -47.47 5.15
CA ASP A 46 -25.30 -46.17 4.80
C ASP A 46 -24.78 -45.01 5.67
N LYS A 47 -24.04 -45.30 6.74
CA LYS A 47 -23.46 -44.28 7.63
C LYS A 47 -22.49 -43.39 6.85
N ASN A 48 -21.68 -43.98 5.98
CA ASN A 48 -20.74 -43.26 5.13
C ASN A 48 -21.45 -42.43 4.06
N ALA A 49 -22.53 -42.95 3.46
CA ALA A 49 -23.33 -42.20 2.48
C ALA A 49 -24.02 -40.98 3.12
N THR A 50 -24.49 -41.12 4.37
CA THR A 50 -25.10 -39.99 5.10
C THR A 50 -24.08 -38.94 5.51
N ILE A 51 -22.89 -39.39 5.94
CA ILE A 51 -21.78 -38.51 6.33
C ILE A 51 -21.24 -37.75 5.11
N VAL A 52 -21.12 -38.41 3.96
CA VAL A 52 -20.71 -37.77 2.69
C VAL A 52 -21.76 -36.75 2.24
N ALA A 53 -23.05 -37.06 2.35
CA ALA A 53 -24.13 -36.11 2.03
C ALA A 53 -24.08 -34.87 2.95
N LEU A 54 -23.90 -35.06 4.26
CA LEU A 54 -23.76 -33.95 5.22
C LEU A 54 -22.50 -33.12 4.98
N LEU A 55 -21.36 -33.75 4.69
CA LEU A 55 -20.12 -33.05 4.35
C LEU A 55 -20.24 -32.26 3.05
N SER A 56 -20.92 -32.79 2.02
CA SER A 56 -21.14 -32.08 0.77
C SER A 56 -22.08 -30.87 0.92
N VAL A 57 -23.09 -30.95 1.80
CA VAL A 57 -23.96 -29.82 2.12
C VAL A 57 -23.21 -28.76 2.93
N ILE A 58 -22.33 -29.16 3.86
CA ILE A 58 -21.48 -28.23 4.62
C ILE A 58 -20.47 -27.54 3.71
N VAL A 59 -19.82 -28.25 2.79
CA VAL A 59 -18.90 -27.67 1.80
C VAL A 59 -19.65 -26.73 0.85
N LEU A 60 -20.89 -27.06 0.46
CA LEU A 60 -21.73 -26.19 -0.37
C LEU A 60 -22.21 -24.95 0.42
N LEU A 61 -22.50 -25.08 1.71
CA LEU A 61 -22.85 -23.96 2.60
C LEU A 61 -21.64 -23.04 2.85
N THR A 62 -20.42 -23.58 2.97
CA THR A 62 -19.21 -22.77 3.17
C THR A 62 -18.76 -22.09 1.88
N MET A 63 -19.01 -22.67 0.71
CA MET A 63 -18.74 -22.02 -0.58
C MET A 63 -19.68 -20.85 -0.92
N LEU A 64 -20.88 -20.82 -0.32
CA LEU A 64 -21.83 -19.70 -0.44
C LEU A 64 -21.46 -18.49 0.43
N MET A 65 -20.46 -18.63 1.30
CA MET A 65 -19.96 -17.58 2.18
C MET A 65 -18.48 -17.28 1.92
N ILE A 66 -18.07 -17.31 0.65
CA ILE A 66 -16.94 -16.48 0.25
C ILE A 66 -17.51 -15.06 0.22
N PRO A 67 -17.29 -14.20 1.24
CA PRO A 67 -17.44 -12.78 0.98
C PRO A 67 -16.56 -12.53 -0.23
N CYS A 68 -17.18 -12.18 -1.36
CA CYS A 68 -16.49 -11.43 -2.39
C CYS A 68 -15.97 -10.23 -1.62
N GLY A 69 -14.70 -10.32 -1.20
CA GLY A 69 -14.07 -9.35 -0.33
C GLY A 69 -14.40 -8.02 -0.94
N ASP A 70 -15.06 -7.19 -0.15
CA ASP A 70 -15.74 -5.98 -0.58
C ASP A 70 -15.03 -5.44 -1.81
N ALA A 71 -15.71 -5.41 -2.95
CA ALA A 71 -15.34 -4.43 -3.95
C ALA A 71 -15.49 -3.11 -3.20
N LYS A 72 -14.40 -2.69 -2.55
CA LYS A 72 -14.32 -1.43 -1.82
C LYS A 72 -14.72 -0.46 -2.89
N ALA A 73 -15.95 0.03 -2.79
CA ALA A 73 -16.37 1.16 -3.55
C ALA A 73 -15.23 2.16 -3.38
N CYS A 74 -14.67 2.67 -4.47
CA CYS A 74 -13.85 3.85 -4.42
C CYS A 74 -14.76 4.94 -3.84
N GLN A 75 -14.86 5.00 -2.51
CA GLN A 75 -15.37 6.15 -1.81
C GLN A 75 -14.36 7.22 -2.14
N GLY A 76 -14.66 8.00 -3.18
CA GLY A 76 -14.02 9.28 -3.43
C GLY A 76 -14.41 10.22 -2.31
N ALA A 77 -13.96 9.93 -1.09
CA ALA A 77 -13.98 10.86 0.01
C ALA A 77 -12.93 11.92 -0.35
N LEU A 78 -13.37 13.18 -0.44
CA LEU A 78 -12.46 14.31 -0.44
C LEU A 78 -11.64 14.23 0.86
N ALA A 79 -10.36 13.88 0.73
CA ALA A 79 -9.45 13.78 1.86
C ALA A 79 -8.54 15.00 1.89
N ILE A 80 -8.46 15.66 3.05
CA ILE A 80 -7.45 16.69 3.28
C ILE A 80 -6.10 15.98 3.45
N ILE A 81 -5.16 16.32 2.56
CA ILE A 81 -3.85 15.66 2.52
C ILE A 81 -2.88 16.31 3.52
N SER A 82 -2.97 17.64 3.70
CA SER A 82 -2.16 18.44 4.62
C SER A 82 -2.67 18.38 6.06
N VAL A 83 -2.58 17.19 6.64
CA VAL A 83 -2.89 16.94 8.06
C VAL A 83 -1.68 16.27 8.72
N ASP A 84 -1.57 16.40 10.04
CA ASP A 84 -0.58 15.67 10.83
C ASP A 84 -0.88 14.16 10.88
N PHE A 85 -0.02 13.41 11.58
CA PHE A 85 -0.18 11.97 11.76
C PHE A 85 -1.46 11.55 12.51
N ASN A 86 -2.12 12.48 13.20
CA ASN A 86 -3.41 12.27 13.88
C ASN A 86 -4.62 12.71 13.03
N GLY A 87 -4.38 13.25 11.84
CA GLY A 87 -5.44 13.80 10.98
C GLY A 87 -5.85 15.23 11.31
N LYS A 88 -5.11 15.95 12.17
CA LYS A 88 -5.33 17.37 12.46
C LYS A 88 -4.85 18.22 11.28
N ILE A 89 -5.67 19.16 10.82
CA ILE A 89 -5.29 20.12 9.77
C ILE A 89 -4.13 20.98 10.27
N GLY A 90 -3.11 21.13 9.41
CA GLY A 90 -1.94 21.96 9.71
C GLY A 90 -2.29 23.44 9.89
N ASN A 91 -1.47 24.15 10.66
CA ASN A 91 -1.65 25.55 11.02
C ASN A 91 -1.19 26.56 9.94
N GLY A 92 -0.80 26.08 8.76
CA GLY A 92 -0.25 26.88 7.66
C GLY A 92 -0.79 26.46 6.30
N SER A 93 -0.50 27.28 5.29
CA SER A 93 -0.90 26.99 3.91
C SER A 93 -0.16 25.76 3.36
N SER A 94 -0.80 25.02 2.46
CA SER A 94 -0.18 23.92 1.72
C SER A 94 -0.50 24.05 0.24
N ALA A 95 0.46 23.70 -0.61
CA ALA A 95 0.33 23.90 -2.05
C ALA A 95 1.11 22.86 -2.87
N TYR A 96 0.82 22.86 -4.18
CA TYR A 96 1.50 22.04 -5.20
C TYR A 96 1.53 20.53 -4.91
N PRO A 97 0.41 19.86 -4.57
CA PRO A 97 0.45 18.43 -4.33
C PRO A 97 0.80 17.66 -5.62
N VAL A 98 1.65 16.63 -5.50
CA VAL A 98 2.04 15.72 -6.57
C VAL A 98 1.91 14.29 -6.07
N LEU A 99 1.20 13.44 -6.83
CA LEU A 99 0.98 12.02 -6.51
C LEU A 99 2.06 11.15 -7.15
N SER A 100 2.49 10.11 -6.44
CA SER A 100 3.20 8.98 -7.06
C SER A 100 2.25 8.22 -8.00
N SER A 101 2.79 7.56 -9.03
CA SER A 101 1.98 6.82 -10.00
C SER A 101 1.23 5.63 -9.39
N ASP A 102 1.78 5.07 -8.31
CA ASP A 102 1.14 4.00 -7.54
C ASP A 102 0.09 4.50 -6.52
N LEU A 103 -0.13 5.82 -6.46
CA LEU A 103 -1.08 6.51 -5.57
C LEU A 103 -0.84 6.26 -4.06
N LYS A 104 0.33 5.74 -3.68
CA LYS A 104 0.66 5.50 -2.27
C LYS A 104 1.22 6.74 -1.58
N TYR A 105 1.79 7.67 -2.33
CA TYR A 105 2.47 8.82 -1.77
C TYR A 105 2.01 10.12 -2.41
N VAL A 106 1.90 11.16 -1.58
CA VAL A 106 1.73 12.55 -2.04
C VAL A 106 2.89 13.38 -1.51
N ALA A 107 3.59 14.08 -2.40
CA ALA A 107 4.53 15.10 -2.03
C ALA A 107 3.89 16.48 -2.16
N TYR A 108 4.01 17.34 -1.15
CA TYR A 108 3.41 18.67 -1.13
C TYR A 108 4.31 19.64 -0.37
N ARG A 109 4.19 20.93 -0.68
CA ARG A 109 4.80 21.98 0.13
C ARG A 109 3.84 22.39 1.25
N SER A 110 4.38 22.73 2.42
CA SER A 110 3.64 23.39 3.48
C SER A 110 4.43 24.50 4.17
N ASP A 111 3.70 25.53 4.61
CA ASP A 111 4.12 26.59 5.52
C ASP A 111 3.76 26.26 6.99
N ALA A 112 3.16 25.08 7.26
CA ALA A 112 2.68 24.67 8.57
C ALA A 112 3.80 24.08 9.45
N SER A 113 3.79 24.44 10.73
CA SER A 113 4.80 24.03 11.73
C SER A 113 4.33 22.85 12.61
N ASP A 114 3.24 22.19 12.25
CA ASP A 114 2.61 21.16 13.08
C ASP A 114 2.19 19.90 12.30
N LEU A 115 2.65 19.73 11.07
CA LEU A 115 2.43 18.51 10.28
C LEU A 115 3.29 17.33 10.75
N VAL A 116 4.46 17.63 11.30
CA VAL A 116 5.38 16.67 11.91
C VAL A 116 5.84 17.19 13.27
N LEU A 117 6.28 16.30 14.15
CA LEU A 117 6.87 16.70 15.42
C LEU A 117 8.16 17.50 15.18
N ASN A 118 8.38 18.49 16.06
CA ASN A 118 9.59 19.31 16.08
C ASN A 118 9.82 20.15 14.83
N ASP A 119 8.79 20.56 14.11
CA ASP A 119 8.96 21.58 13.09
C ASP A 119 9.21 22.97 13.69
N THR A 120 10.47 23.41 13.63
CA THR A 120 10.95 24.56 14.41
C THR A 120 11.79 25.54 13.60
N ASN A 121 12.15 25.22 12.36
CA ASN A 121 12.96 26.09 11.50
C ASN A 121 12.21 27.35 11.03
N GLY A 122 10.87 27.35 11.10
CA GLY A 122 10.03 28.44 10.60
C GLY A 122 10.18 28.65 9.09
N LYS A 123 10.52 27.60 8.34
CA LYS A 123 10.70 27.62 6.90
C LYS A 123 9.57 26.89 6.20
N ARG A 124 9.46 27.15 4.91
CA ARG A 124 8.59 26.38 4.03
C ARG A 124 9.29 25.08 3.71
N ASP A 125 8.57 23.99 3.90
CA ASP A 125 9.12 22.65 3.80
C ASP A 125 8.37 21.80 2.79
N VAL A 126 9.07 20.80 2.26
CA VAL A 126 8.49 19.76 1.42
C VAL A 126 8.21 18.54 2.29
N PHE A 127 6.99 18.02 2.19
CA PHE A 127 6.54 16.85 2.92
C PHE A 127 6.14 15.75 1.96
N ARG A 128 6.31 14.49 2.38
CA ARG A 128 5.74 13.30 1.76
C ARG A 128 4.77 12.67 2.74
N ARG A 129 3.55 12.39 2.27
CA ARG A 129 2.55 11.63 3.03
C ARG A 129 2.32 10.27 2.41
N ASN A 130 2.32 9.25 3.25
CA ASN A 130 1.84 7.92 2.90
C ASN A 130 0.31 7.89 2.99
N MET A 131 -0.34 7.65 1.86
CA MET A 131 -1.80 7.66 1.73
C MET A 131 -2.47 6.42 2.33
N GLN A 132 -1.71 5.36 2.61
CA GLN A 132 -2.21 4.13 3.22
C GLN A 132 -2.14 4.21 4.74
N THR A 133 -1.05 4.73 5.30
CA THR A 133 -0.82 4.77 6.76
C THR A 133 -1.16 6.14 7.37
N GLY A 134 -1.21 7.20 6.55
CA GLY A 134 -1.37 8.57 7.01
C GLY A 134 -0.08 9.23 7.50
N GLU A 135 1.03 8.49 7.53
CA GLU A 135 2.35 8.96 7.96
C GLU A 135 2.84 10.15 7.13
N VAL A 136 3.40 11.16 7.79
CA VAL A 136 3.94 12.37 7.17
C VAL A 136 5.41 12.49 7.52
N GLU A 137 6.24 12.67 6.50
CA GLU A 137 7.68 12.81 6.61
C GLU A 137 8.11 14.13 5.98
N ARG A 138 9.06 14.84 6.62
CA ARG A 138 9.69 16.02 6.01
C ARG A 138 10.80 15.56 5.07
N VAL A 139 10.70 15.98 3.81
CA VAL A 139 11.66 15.66 2.76
C VAL A 139 12.84 16.63 2.76
N SER A 140 12.62 17.90 3.08
CA SER A 140 13.60 18.99 3.14
C SER A 140 14.49 18.94 4.39
N VAL A 141 15.10 17.77 4.62
CA VAL A 141 16.06 17.52 5.68
C VAL A 141 17.35 16.92 5.13
N SER A 142 18.46 17.20 5.80
CA SER A 142 19.77 16.59 5.49
C SER A 142 19.73 15.06 5.66
N ALA A 143 20.80 14.38 5.27
CA ALA A 143 20.96 12.94 5.52
C ALA A 143 21.03 12.59 7.02
N SER A 144 21.36 13.56 7.89
CA SER A 144 21.34 13.42 9.35
C SER A 144 20.04 13.93 9.98
N PHE A 145 19.01 14.17 9.18
CA PHE A 145 17.70 14.71 9.61
C PHE A 145 17.74 16.13 10.17
N GLU A 146 18.77 16.91 9.85
CA GLU A 146 18.78 18.34 10.17
C GLU A 146 17.80 19.08 9.25
N GLN A 147 17.00 19.97 9.82
CA GLN A 147 16.06 20.79 9.05
C GLN A 147 16.81 21.78 8.16
N GLY A 148 16.31 21.96 6.93
CA GLY A 148 16.79 23.03 6.06
C GLY A 148 16.70 24.40 6.76
N ASP A 149 17.78 25.18 6.67
CA ASP A 149 17.84 26.56 7.17
C ASP A 149 17.23 27.59 6.19
N GLY A 150 16.69 27.12 5.06
CA GLY A 150 16.07 27.90 4.01
C GLY A 150 14.81 27.25 3.45
N ASP A 151 14.03 28.04 2.70
CA ASP A 151 12.78 27.59 2.10
C ASP A 151 12.98 26.53 1.03
N SER A 152 12.10 25.52 1.02
CA SER A 152 12.03 24.45 0.04
C SER A 152 10.66 24.42 -0.64
N ASP A 153 10.63 24.26 -1.96
CA ASP A 153 9.40 24.26 -2.75
C ASP A 153 9.50 23.48 -4.07
N TYR A 154 8.43 23.49 -4.87
CA TYR A 154 8.31 22.89 -6.21
C TYR A 154 8.88 21.47 -6.33
N GLN A 155 8.32 20.54 -5.58
CA GLN A 155 8.75 19.16 -5.56
C GLN A 155 8.15 18.31 -6.69
N SER A 156 8.87 17.26 -7.07
CA SER A 156 8.48 16.22 -8.01
C SER A 156 8.79 14.84 -7.41
N ILE A 157 7.96 13.85 -7.66
CA ILE A 157 8.03 12.52 -7.04
C ILE A 157 8.10 11.43 -8.11
N SER A 158 8.96 10.45 -7.89
CA SER A 158 9.10 9.24 -8.73
C SER A 158 7.86 8.34 -8.63
N ALA A 159 7.72 7.40 -9.58
CA ALA A 159 6.49 6.61 -9.72
C ALA A 159 6.19 5.72 -8.51
N ASP A 160 7.23 5.22 -7.84
CA ASP A 160 7.15 4.42 -6.61
C ASP A 160 7.18 5.27 -5.33
N GLY A 161 7.36 6.59 -5.47
CA GLY A 161 7.49 7.53 -4.36
C GLY A 161 8.79 7.48 -3.58
N ARG A 162 9.79 6.71 -4.05
CA ARG A 162 11.08 6.57 -3.37
C ARG A 162 11.93 7.83 -3.47
N TYR A 163 12.02 8.41 -4.65
CA TYR A 163 12.81 9.60 -4.91
C TYR A 163 11.92 10.82 -5.01
N ILE A 164 12.32 11.90 -4.32
CA ILE A 164 11.71 13.21 -4.43
C ILE A 164 12.77 14.23 -4.79
N ALA A 165 12.54 14.94 -5.90
CA ALA A 165 13.33 16.09 -6.28
C ALA A 165 12.61 17.37 -5.83
N PHE A 166 13.35 18.36 -5.32
CA PHE A 166 12.79 19.63 -4.87
C PHE A 166 13.83 20.73 -5.01
N GLN A 167 13.38 21.98 -5.05
CA GLN A 167 14.29 23.13 -5.03
C GLN A 167 14.37 23.70 -3.62
N SER A 168 15.55 24.18 -3.21
CA SER A 168 15.75 24.76 -1.88
C SER A 168 16.81 25.84 -1.90
N VAL A 169 16.65 26.86 -1.04
CA VAL A 169 17.70 27.85 -0.74
C VAL A 169 18.47 27.52 0.54
N ALA A 170 18.21 26.36 1.14
CA ALA A 170 18.88 25.91 2.35
C ALA A 170 20.33 25.50 2.07
N THR A 171 21.26 25.96 2.90
CA THR A 171 22.71 25.76 2.75
C THR A 171 23.23 24.53 3.49
N ASN A 172 22.38 23.90 4.32
CA ASN A 172 22.75 22.80 5.21
C ASN A 172 22.16 21.44 4.81
N LEU A 173 21.50 21.33 3.64
CA LEU A 173 20.93 20.05 3.19
C LEU A 173 22.00 19.07 2.70
N VAL A 174 23.07 19.58 2.11
CA VAL A 174 24.26 18.82 1.68
C VAL A 174 25.51 19.60 2.07
N SER A 175 26.57 18.90 2.46
CA SER A 175 27.85 19.55 2.77
C SER A 175 28.43 20.28 1.56
N GLY A 176 28.92 21.51 1.77
CA GLY A 176 29.54 22.31 0.71
C GLY A 176 28.56 23.06 -0.19
N ASP A 177 27.29 23.21 0.22
CA ASP A 177 26.45 24.28 -0.30
C ASP A 177 26.76 25.59 0.43
N SER A 178 27.30 26.58 -0.30
CA SER A 178 27.76 27.84 0.28
C SER A 178 27.35 29.07 -0.53
N ASN A 179 26.60 28.93 -1.62
CA ASN A 179 26.34 30.06 -2.52
C ASN A 179 25.05 30.83 -2.18
N GLY A 180 24.19 30.28 -1.31
CA GLY A 180 22.94 30.90 -0.88
C GLY A 180 21.93 31.13 -2.03
N VAL A 181 22.06 30.41 -3.14
CA VAL A 181 21.09 30.44 -4.24
C VAL A 181 20.21 29.20 -4.19
N ARG A 182 19.15 29.20 -4.99
CA ARG A 182 18.27 28.04 -5.08
C ARG A 182 18.93 26.92 -5.87
N ASP A 183 19.03 25.76 -5.25
CA ASP A 183 19.58 24.53 -5.83
C ASP A 183 18.51 23.45 -5.95
N ILE A 184 18.76 22.46 -6.81
CA ILE A 184 17.91 21.27 -6.94
C ILE A 184 18.53 20.14 -6.13
N TYR A 185 17.70 19.55 -5.27
CA TYR A 185 18.04 18.42 -4.44
C TYR A 185 17.21 17.20 -4.83
N ARG A 186 17.77 16.01 -4.71
CA ARG A 186 17.04 14.74 -4.75
C ARG A 186 17.26 13.98 -3.45
N LYS A 187 16.17 13.64 -2.77
CA LYS A 187 16.14 12.80 -1.57
C LYS A 187 15.70 11.38 -1.93
N ASP A 188 16.40 10.38 -1.42
CA ASP A 188 15.98 8.99 -1.40
C ASP A 188 15.28 8.69 -0.07
N MET A 189 13.97 8.46 -0.10
CA MET A 189 13.14 8.23 1.08
C MET A 189 13.31 6.84 1.72
N ILE A 190 14.19 5.99 1.17
CA ILE A 190 14.55 4.71 1.77
C ILE A 190 15.89 4.77 2.49
N THR A 191 16.85 5.49 1.92
CA THR A 191 18.24 5.56 2.47
C THR A 191 18.54 6.88 3.17
N ASP A 192 17.61 7.83 3.11
CA ASP A 192 17.75 9.24 3.54
C ASP A 192 18.88 10.02 2.87
N ALA A 193 19.53 9.42 1.88
CA ALA A 193 20.55 10.08 1.08
C ALA A 193 19.94 11.28 0.36
N ILE A 194 20.63 12.41 0.44
CA ILE A 194 20.29 13.63 -0.28
C ILE A 194 21.48 14.05 -1.13
N VAL A 195 21.21 14.42 -2.38
CA VAL A 195 22.23 14.87 -3.33
C VAL A 195 21.79 16.17 -3.98
N ARG A 196 22.74 17.05 -4.24
CA ARG A 196 22.52 18.27 -5.02
C ARG A 196 22.70 17.98 -6.51
N CYS A 197 21.61 18.06 -7.28
CA CYS A 197 21.56 17.77 -8.71
C CYS A 197 21.91 18.98 -9.59
N SER A 198 21.88 20.20 -9.06
CA SER A 198 22.28 21.44 -9.77
C SER A 198 23.81 21.65 -9.81
N THR A 199 24.58 20.56 -9.87
CA THR A 199 26.04 20.61 -9.97
C THR A 199 26.49 20.31 -11.40
N SER A 200 27.64 20.86 -11.79
CA SER A 200 28.37 20.41 -12.97
C SER A 200 28.76 18.94 -12.83
N LEU A 201 29.14 18.29 -13.94
CA LEU A 201 29.63 16.91 -13.94
C LEU A 201 30.83 16.68 -12.99
N GLY A 202 31.58 17.74 -12.65
CA GLY A 202 32.68 17.71 -11.68
C GLY A 202 32.28 18.06 -10.24
N GLY A 203 30.98 18.14 -9.93
CA GLY A 203 30.46 18.48 -8.60
C GLY A 203 30.48 19.99 -8.26
N ALA A 204 31.04 20.84 -9.14
CA ALA A 204 31.02 22.29 -8.93
C ALA A 204 29.59 22.82 -8.95
N GLN A 205 29.28 23.72 -8.02
CA GLN A 205 27.95 24.31 -7.88
C GLN A 205 27.57 25.17 -9.07
N GLY A 206 26.28 25.20 -9.43
CA GLY A 206 25.73 26.19 -10.34
C GLY A 206 25.94 27.61 -9.80
N ASN A 207 26.16 28.57 -10.68
CA ASN A 207 26.39 29.98 -10.32
C ASN A 207 25.11 30.83 -10.30
N ASN A 208 23.94 30.22 -10.52
CA ASN A 208 22.63 30.86 -10.56
C ASN A 208 21.54 29.90 -10.06
N THR A 209 20.36 30.46 -9.80
CA THR A 209 19.14 29.73 -9.41
C THR A 209 18.82 28.59 -10.39
N SER A 210 18.66 27.39 -9.84
CA SER A 210 18.01 26.27 -10.54
C SER A 210 16.57 26.14 -10.04
N SER A 211 15.62 25.86 -10.95
CA SER A 211 14.20 25.79 -10.60
C SER A 211 13.42 24.77 -11.42
N GLY A 212 12.26 24.37 -10.89
CA GLY A 212 11.32 23.46 -11.57
C GLY A 212 11.87 22.05 -11.77
N PRO A 213 12.27 21.35 -10.69
CA PRO A 213 12.79 19.99 -10.83
C PRO A 213 11.70 19.06 -11.38
N ALA A 214 12.12 18.17 -12.28
CA ALA A 214 11.33 17.04 -12.73
C ALA A 214 12.12 15.77 -12.44
N ILE A 215 11.44 14.71 -12.03
CA ILE A 215 12.04 13.40 -11.87
C ILE A 215 11.27 12.36 -12.69
N SER A 216 12.01 11.54 -13.42
CA SER A 216 11.47 10.41 -14.17
C SER A 216 10.89 9.34 -13.26
N ALA A 217 10.04 8.50 -13.85
CA ALA A 217 9.34 7.44 -13.14
C ALA A 217 10.29 6.48 -12.39
N ASP A 218 11.48 6.21 -12.94
CA ASP A 218 12.48 5.32 -12.33
C ASP A 218 13.43 6.03 -11.33
N GLY A 219 13.26 7.34 -11.14
CA GLY A 219 14.03 8.13 -10.19
C GLY A 219 15.45 8.47 -10.62
N LYS A 220 15.87 8.13 -11.85
CA LYS A 220 17.27 8.23 -12.28
C LYS A 220 17.62 9.52 -13.02
N ASN A 221 16.66 10.11 -13.74
CA ASN A 221 16.85 11.32 -14.54
C ASN A 221 15.77 12.37 -14.29
#